data_AF-A0A316VNA8-F1
#
_entry.id   AF-A0A316VNA8-F1
#
_cell.length_a   1.000
_cell.length_b   1.000
_cell.length_c   1.000
_cell.angle_alpha   90.00
_cell.angle_beta   90.00
_cell.angle_gamma   90.00
#
_symmetry.space_group_name_H-M   'P 1'
#
loop_
_entity.id
_entity.type
_entity.pdbx_description
1 polymer ?
#
loop_
_entity_poly.entity_id
_entity_poly.type
_entity_poly.pdbx_seq_one_letter_code
_entity_poly.pdbx_strand_id
1 'polypeptide(L)'
;KRVRRGQKLEEIQPVIEQAPALQQIDSPFQLQEYLALLIRQDPHDVERIVNLPQATISPTDAFAGGKGKGKEVGSMGGDGSEHSSTNGVDAFFGGEEEPHTVDTDVWVYEQLRRIVSDFTTPWLTSLQRECDRKRKPSSCDAMNADDWMYLCASHGEEKQCCAIDYIIHTLDGTTALLNSHRHFPSRTYIPTTSLRHFGSISRRLSRIFVHAHEHHRDVFEACEAETSLYARFLTLVQAYDLVALDSL
;
A
#
# COMPACT_ATOMS: atom_id res chain seq x y z
N LYS A 1 11.70 -21.48 13.43
CA LYS A 1 12.78 -22.49 13.48
C LYS A 1 14.04 -21.85 14.05
N ARG A 2 14.79 -22.51 14.95
CA ARG A 2 16.06 -21.98 15.51
C ARG A 2 17.18 -22.23 14.49
N VAL A 3 17.83 -21.16 14.02
CA VAL A 3 18.92 -21.23 13.03
C VAL A 3 20.15 -21.89 13.67
N ARG A 4 20.75 -22.85 12.99
CA ARG A 4 21.99 -23.54 13.40
C ARG A 4 23.20 -22.92 12.70
N ARG A 5 24.32 -22.91 13.41
CA ARG A 5 25.61 -22.39 12.90
C ARG A 5 26.03 -23.24 11.68
N GLY A 6 26.21 -22.59 10.53
CA GLY A 6 26.58 -23.25 9.27
C GLY A 6 25.43 -23.61 8.33
N GLN A 7 24.17 -23.32 8.67
CA GLN A 7 23.07 -23.43 7.71
C GLN A 7 23.21 -22.38 6.60
N LYS A 8 23.02 -22.81 5.36
CA LYS A 8 22.96 -21.90 4.22
C LYS A 8 21.68 -21.07 4.27
N LEU A 9 21.73 -19.83 3.78
CA LEU A 9 20.58 -18.91 3.80
C LEU A 9 19.35 -19.50 3.09
N GLU A 10 19.60 -20.20 1.99
CA GLU A 10 18.67 -20.99 1.17
C GLU A 10 17.99 -22.15 1.93
N GLU A 11 18.57 -22.66 3.02
CA GLU A 11 17.96 -23.70 3.87
C GLU A 11 17.09 -23.11 4.99
N ILE A 12 17.29 -21.83 5.30
CA ILE A 12 16.59 -21.10 6.37
C ILE A 12 15.30 -20.47 5.82
N GLN A 13 15.38 -19.95 4.60
CA GLN A 13 14.24 -19.42 3.85
C GLN A 13 14.07 -20.23 2.57
N PRO A 14 13.00 -21.05 2.46
CA PRO A 14 12.68 -21.65 1.18
C PRO A 14 12.49 -20.52 0.17
N VAL A 15 13.04 -20.70 -1.04
CA VAL A 15 12.76 -19.82 -2.17
C VAL A 15 11.27 -20.03 -2.50
N ILE A 16 10.44 -19.07 -2.11
CA ILE A 16 9.03 -19.05 -2.49
C ILE A 16 9.03 -18.54 -3.94
N GLU A 17 9.06 -19.46 -4.89
CA GLU A 17 9.14 -19.16 -6.33
C GLU A 17 7.86 -18.47 -6.87
N GLN A 18 6.73 -18.63 -6.17
CA GLN A 18 5.45 -18.06 -6.54
C GLN A 18 4.70 -17.58 -5.30
N ALA A 19 4.21 -16.34 -5.33
CA ALA A 19 3.33 -15.83 -4.28
C ALA A 19 2.06 -16.72 -4.18
N PRO A 20 1.60 -17.07 -2.97
CA PRO A 20 0.44 -17.93 -2.80
C PRO A 20 -0.82 -17.33 -3.45
N ALA A 21 -1.74 -18.20 -3.87
CA ALA A 21 -3.00 -17.78 -4.48
C ALA A 21 -3.81 -16.90 -3.53
N LEU A 22 -4.29 -15.77 -4.03
CA LEU A 22 -5.00 -14.72 -3.27
C LEU A 22 -6.34 -15.16 -2.68
N GLN A 23 -6.87 -16.28 -3.17
CA GLN A 23 -8.13 -16.90 -2.76
C GLN A 23 -8.13 -17.41 -1.30
N GLN A 24 -7.01 -17.30 -0.57
CA GLN A 24 -6.88 -17.74 0.82
C GLN A 24 -6.58 -16.59 1.79
N ILE A 25 -6.68 -15.32 1.35
CA ILE A 25 -6.36 -14.15 2.19
C ILE A 25 -7.55 -13.81 3.11
N ASP A 26 -7.65 -14.55 4.21
CA ASP A 26 -8.65 -14.31 5.27
C ASP A 26 -8.06 -13.57 6.49
N SER A 27 -6.74 -13.31 6.47
CA SER A 27 -5.99 -12.78 7.62
C SER A 27 -5.23 -11.50 7.29
N PRO A 28 -5.21 -10.50 8.21
CA PRO A 28 -4.37 -9.31 8.10
C PRO A 28 -2.90 -9.58 7.79
N PHE A 29 -2.39 -10.71 8.28
CA PHE A 29 -0.98 -11.08 8.14
C PHE A 29 -0.66 -11.57 6.73
N GLN A 30 -1.64 -12.09 5.98
CA GLN A 30 -1.44 -12.63 4.65
C GLN A 30 -1.21 -11.53 3.61
N LEU A 31 -1.91 -10.38 3.69
CA LEU A 31 -1.64 -9.24 2.80
C LEU A 31 -0.24 -8.66 3.04
N GLN A 32 0.16 -8.52 4.30
CA GLN A 32 1.48 -8.05 4.66
C GLN A 32 2.58 -9.00 4.13
N GLU A 33 2.40 -10.32 4.32
CA GLU A 33 3.33 -11.32 3.80
C GLU A 33 3.35 -11.33 2.27
N TYR A 34 2.19 -11.24 1.63
CA TYR A 34 2.08 -11.16 0.18
C TYR A 34 2.86 -9.98 -0.40
N LEU A 35 2.67 -8.77 0.15
CA LEU A 35 3.47 -7.59 -0.23
C LEU A 35 4.96 -7.80 0.02
N ALA A 36 5.34 -8.48 1.12
CA ALA A 36 6.74 -8.83 1.40
C ALA A 36 7.34 -9.78 0.38
N LEU A 37 6.56 -10.74 -0.09
CA LEU A 37 6.97 -11.67 -1.13
C LEU A 37 7.12 -10.97 -2.49
N LEU A 38 6.15 -10.14 -2.89
CA LEU A 38 6.23 -9.41 -4.16
C LEU A 38 7.48 -8.52 -4.22
N ILE A 39 7.73 -7.73 -3.18
CA ILE A 39 8.89 -6.84 -3.13
C ILE A 39 10.21 -7.62 -3.06
N ARG A 40 10.23 -8.79 -2.41
CA ARG A 40 11.42 -9.64 -2.37
C ARG A 40 11.69 -10.32 -3.71
N GLN A 41 10.64 -10.65 -4.46
CA GLN A 41 10.74 -11.28 -5.77
C GLN A 41 11.31 -10.31 -6.80
N ASP A 42 10.70 -9.14 -6.91
CA ASP A 42 11.20 -8.06 -7.76
C ASP A 42 10.74 -6.70 -7.19
N PRO A 43 11.62 -5.91 -6.56
CA PRO A 43 11.24 -4.60 -6.04
C PRO A 43 10.92 -3.59 -7.14
N HIS A 44 11.35 -3.84 -8.39
CA HIS A 44 11.17 -2.96 -9.54
C HIS A 44 9.89 -3.24 -10.33
N ASP A 45 9.16 -4.33 -10.05
CA ASP A 45 7.85 -4.59 -10.62
C ASP A 45 6.76 -3.76 -9.90
N VAL A 46 6.87 -2.44 -10.07
CA VAL A 46 6.07 -1.43 -9.37
C VAL A 46 4.59 -1.63 -9.61
N GLU A 47 4.19 -1.89 -10.86
CA GLU A 47 2.81 -2.11 -11.26
C GLU A 47 2.21 -3.32 -10.54
N ARG A 48 2.91 -4.45 -10.55
CA ARG A 48 2.44 -5.66 -9.85
C ARG A 48 2.35 -5.45 -8.34
N ILE A 49 3.30 -4.71 -7.76
CA ILE A 49 3.31 -4.46 -6.32
C ILE A 49 2.14 -3.57 -5.92
N VAL A 50 1.84 -2.51 -6.67
CA VAL A 50 0.87 -1.47 -6.30
C VAL A 50 -0.57 -1.84 -6.65
N ASN A 51 -0.79 -2.53 -7.77
CA ASN A 51 -2.13 -2.85 -8.24
C ASN A 51 -2.81 -3.88 -7.33
N LEU A 52 -4.13 -3.75 -7.22
CA LEU A 52 -4.94 -4.68 -6.45
C LEU A 52 -4.71 -6.11 -6.92
N PRO A 53 -4.46 -7.06 -6.02
CA PRO A 53 -4.21 -8.43 -6.41
C PRO A 53 -5.47 -9.04 -7.03
N GLN A 54 -5.43 -9.39 -8.32
CA GLN A 54 -6.55 -10.06 -8.98
C GLN A 54 -6.53 -11.55 -8.66
N ALA A 55 -7.67 -12.11 -8.23
CA ALA A 55 -7.81 -13.56 -8.10
C ALA A 55 -7.48 -14.20 -9.47
N THR A 56 -6.44 -15.03 -9.52
CA THR A 56 -6.06 -15.74 -10.73
C THR A 56 -7.19 -16.69 -11.10
N ILE A 57 -8.00 -16.33 -12.09
CA ILE A 57 -8.94 -17.24 -12.72
C ILE A 57 -8.10 -18.29 -13.45
N SER A 58 -8.17 -19.55 -13.02
CA SER A 58 -7.53 -20.65 -13.72
C SER A 58 -8.03 -20.68 -15.18
N PRO A 59 -7.16 -20.85 -16.20
CA PRO A 59 -7.58 -20.87 -17.60
C PRO A 59 -8.54 -22.01 -17.98
N THR A 60 -8.85 -22.93 -17.05
CA THR A 60 -9.70 -24.09 -17.28
C THR A 60 -11.19 -23.76 -17.28
N ASP A 61 -11.61 -22.62 -16.76
CA ASP A 61 -13.04 -22.32 -16.55
C ASP A 61 -13.61 -21.38 -17.64
N ALA A 62 -12.77 -20.82 -18.50
CA ALA A 62 -13.16 -19.89 -19.57
C ALA A 62 -13.73 -20.58 -20.84
N PHE A 63 -13.79 -21.92 -20.89
CA PHE A 63 -14.16 -22.67 -22.10
C PHE A 63 -15.49 -23.44 -22.02
N ALA A 64 -16.40 -23.07 -21.10
CA ALA A 64 -17.75 -23.63 -21.07
C ALA A 64 -18.82 -22.53 -20.98
N GLY A 65 -19.19 -21.94 -22.12
CA GLY A 65 -20.30 -20.97 -22.13
C GLY A 65 -20.60 -20.27 -23.45
N GLY A 66 -20.43 -20.92 -24.60
CA GLY A 66 -20.88 -20.36 -25.87
C GLY A 66 -22.40 -20.46 -26.05
N LYS A 67 -23.08 -19.34 -26.32
CA LYS A 67 -23.99 -19.11 -27.47
C LYS A 67 -24.84 -17.86 -27.28
N GLY A 68 -24.78 -16.96 -28.27
CA GLY A 68 -25.59 -15.76 -28.32
C GLY A 68 -27.04 -15.97 -28.78
N LYS A 69 -27.83 -14.92 -28.59
CA LYS A 69 -28.88 -14.45 -29.52
C LYS A 69 -29.42 -13.10 -29.06
N GLY A 70 -29.38 -12.10 -29.93
CA GLY A 70 -30.12 -10.86 -29.74
C GLY A 70 -31.62 -11.04 -30.03
N LYS A 71 -32.46 -10.23 -29.37
CA LYS A 71 -33.66 -9.63 -29.95
C LYS A 71 -34.24 -8.54 -29.04
N GLU A 72 -34.63 -7.44 -29.67
CA GLU A 72 -35.30 -6.26 -29.09
C GLU A 72 -36.76 -6.52 -28.64
N VAL A 73 -37.28 -5.51 -27.92
CA VAL A 73 -38.67 -4.97 -27.87
C VAL A 73 -39.46 -5.15 -26.55
N GLY A 74 -39.71 -4.02 -25.86
CA GLY A 74 -41.08 -3.55 -25.56
C GLY A 74 -41.75 -3.77 -24.19
N SER A 75 -41.72 -2.73 -23.35
CA SER A 75 -42.81 -2.09 -22.55
C SER A 75 -43.90 -2.87 -21.76
N MET A 76 -44.01 -2.47 -20.47
CA MET A 76 -45.19 -2.17 -19.62
C MET A 76 -46.17 -3.26 -19.11
N GLY A 77 -46.25 -3.37 -17.77
CA GLY A 77 -47.49 -3.18 -16.99
C GLY A 77 -48.11 -4.40 -16.27
N GLY A 78 -48.36 -4.27 -14.94
CA GLY A 78 -49.52 -4.92 -14.29
C GLY A 78 -49.30 -5.67 -12.96
N ASP A 79 -49.79 -5.04 -11.89
CA ASP A 79 -50.11 -5.46 -10.50
C ASP A 79 -50.62 -6.90 -10.21
N GLY A 80 -50.45 -7.36 -8.94
CA GLY A 80 -51.36 -8.36 -8.33
C GLY A 80 -50.81 -9.38 -7.30
N SER A 81 -50.87 -9.00 -6.02
CA SER A 81 -51.01 -9.75 -4.73
C SER A 81 -50.93 -11.30 -4.58
N GLU A 82 -50.21 -11.69 -3.51
CA GLU A 82 -50.55 -12.59 -2.38
C GLU A 82 -50.48 -14.15 -2.43
N HIS A 83 -49.69 -14.64 -1.46
CA HIS A 83 -49.83 -15.79 -0.54
C HIS A 83 -49.76 -17.27 -0.98
N SER A 84 -48.79 -17.96 -0.37
CA SER A 84 -48.92 -19.18 0.46
C SER A 84 -48.09 -20.41 0.03
N SER A 85 -47.07 -20.66 0.86
CA SER A 85 -46.40 -21.90 1.27
C SER A 85 -46.94 -23.25 0.77
N THR A 86 -46.02 -24.12 0.30
CA THR A 86 -45.74 -25.45 0.90
C THR A 86 -44.37 -26.00 0.45
N ASN A 87 -43.68 -26.63 1.41
CA ASN A 87 -42.36 -27.26 1.35
C ASN A 87 -42.23 -28.43 0.36
N GLY A 88 -41.00 -28.68 -0.13
CA GLY A 88 -40.60 -30.03 -0.54
C GLY A 88 -39.43 -30.14 -1.50
N VAL A 89 -38.24 -30.35 -0.92
CA VAL A 89 -37.10 -31.18 -1.37
C VAL A 89 -36.20 -30.74 -2.53
N ASP A 90 -34.90 -30.85 -2.21
CA ASP A 90 -33.75 -31.09 -3.06
C ASP A 90 -33.42 -30.06 -4.16
N ALA A 91 -32.51 -29.14 -3.82
CA ALA A 91 -31.31 -29.01 -4.64
C ALA A 91 -30.17 -28.29 -3.89
N PHE A 92 -29.15 -29.08 -3.59
CA PHE A 92 -27.80 -28.66 -3.32
C PHE A 92 -27.24 -28.01 -4.60
N PHE A 93 -27.31 -26.67 -4.73
CA PHE A 93 -26.61 -25.94 -5.79
C PHE A 93 -25.63 -24.97 -5.15
N GLY A 94 -24.35 -25.22 -5.47
CA GLY A 94 -23.20 -24.51 -4.95
C GLY A 94 -23.32 -23.01 -5.18
N GLY A 95 -22.96 -22.26 -4.14
CA GLY A 95 -22.64 -20.86 -4.30
C GLY A 95 -21.45 -20.76 -5.24
N GLU A 96 -21.60 -20.00 -6.32
CA GLU A 96 -20.47 -19.38 -6.99
C GLU A 96 -19.75 -18.55 -5.92
N GLU A 97 -18.60 -19.04 -5.44
CA GLU A 97 -17.72 -18.23 -4.60
C GLU A 97 -17.23 -17.07 -5.49
N GLU A 98 -17.89 -15.92 -5.37
CA GLU A 98 -17.38 -14.64 -5.86
C GLU A 98 -15.89 -14.57 -5.49
N PRO A 99 -14.98 -14.41 -6.47
CA PRO A 99 -13.55 -14.43 -6.21
C PRO A 99 -13.27 -13.39 -5.14
N HIS A 100 -12.68 -13.83 -4.02
CA HIS A 100 -12.41 -12.97 -2.87
C HIS A 100 -11.56 -11.78 -3.32
N THR A 101 -12.21 -10.64 -3.53
CA THR A 101 -11.54 -9.39 -3.91
C THR A 101 -11.11 -8.68 -2.64
N VAL A 102 -9.80 -8.45 -2.51
CA VAL A 102 -9.26 -7.66 -1.40
C VAL A 102 -9.89 -6.27 -1.42
N ASP A 103 -10.38 -5.82 -0.26
CA ASP A 103 -10.93 -4.47 -0.10
C ASP A 103 -9.87 -3.42 -0.45
N THR A 104 -10.25 -2.43 -1.25
CA THR A 104 -9.33 -1.41 -1.78
C THR A 104 -8.72 -0.54 -0.68
N ASP A 105 -9.52 -0.16 0.32
CA ASP A 105 -9.05 0.68 1.41
C ASP A 105 -8.06 -0.07 2.30
N VAL A 106 -8.35 -1.36 2.56
CA VAL A 106 -7.44 -2.27 3.26
C VAL A 106 -6.11 -2.43 2.50
N TRP A 107 -6.18 -2.57 1.18
CA TRP A 107 -4.99 -2.67 0.33
C TRP A 107 -4.12 -1.41 0.41
N VAL A 108 -4.71 -0.23 0.20
CA VAL A 108 -4.00 1.05 0.30
C VAL A 108 -3.41 1.24 1.70
N TYR A 109 -4.15 0.86 2.74
CA TYR A 109 -3.66 0.92 4.11
C TYR A 109 -2.40 0.07 4.33
N GLU A 110 -2.39 -1.19 3.89
CA GLU A 110 -1.20 -2.06 4.02
C GLU A 110 -0.04 -1.59 3.12
N GLN A 111 -0.31 -1.00 1.96
CA GLN A 111 0.70 -0.36 1.12
C GLN A 111 1.36 0.84 1.82
N LEU A 112 0.57 1.73 2.43
CA LEU A 112 1.11 2.87 3.19
C LEU A 112 1.97 2.40 4.36
N ARG A 113 1.53 1.35 5.08
CA ARG A 113 2.34 0.73 6.14
C ARG A 113 3.64 0.17 5.59
N ARG A 114 3.59 -0.46 4.41
CA ARG A 114 4.77 -1.02 3.78
C ARG A 114 5.76 0.05 3.33
N ILE A 115 5.29 1.11 2.68
CA ILE A 115 6.12 2.24 2.24
C ILE A 115 6.88 2.85 3.43
N VAL A 116 6.20 3.09 4.56
CA VAL A 116 6.83 3.66 5.75
C VAL A 116 7.87 2.71 6.35
N SER A 117 7.58 1.40 6.35
CA SER A 117 8.53 0.37 6.80
C SER A 117 9.78 0.34 5.92
N ASP A 118 9.61 0.31 4.61
CA ASP A 118 10.70 0.24 3.62
C ASP A 118 11.51 1.56 3.56
N PHE A 119 10.94 2.67 4.03
CA PHE A 119 11.66 3.93 4.22
C PHE A 119 12.78 3.79 5.27
N THR A 120 12.73 2.81 6.16
CA THR A 120 13.75 2.68 7.21
C THR A 120 15.14 2.36 6.63
N THR A 121 15.23 1.36 5.76
CA THR A 121 16.49 0.89 5.18
C THR A 121 16.29 0.59 3.70
N PRO A 122 17.12 1.13 2.79
CA PRO A 122 18.34 1.91 3.03
C PRO A 122 18.12 3.43 3.19
N TRP A 123 16.90 3.93 2.96
CA TRP A 123 16.59 5.36 2.84
C TRP A 123 16.94 6.18 4.09
N LEU A 124 16.23 5.96 5.21
CA LEU A 124 16.46 6.71 6.44
C LEU A 124 17.89 6.54 6.94
N THR A 125 18.43 5.31 6.90
CA THR A 125 19.82 5.07 7.32
C THR A 125 20.85 5.83 6.50
N SER A 126 20.62 6.01 5.20
CA SER A 126 21.54 6.77 4.33
C SER A 126 21.37 8.26 4.54
N LEU A 127 20.13 8.73 4.65
CA LEU A 127 19.82 10.13 4.96
C LEU A 127 20.36 10.55 6.33
N GLN A 128 20.32 9.70 7.35
CA GLN A 128 20.93 10.00 8.65
C GLN A 128 22.44 10.25 8.58
N ARG A 129 23.13 9.69 7.58
CA ARG A 129 24.58 9.88 7.39
C ARG A 129 24.90 11.15 6.61
N GLU A 130 24.07 11.48 5.61
CA GLU A 130 24.33 12.56 4.66
C GLU A 130 23.55 13.85 4.91
N CYS A 131 22.36 13.78 5.51
CA CYS A 131 21.52 14.91 5.86
C CYS A 131 21.96 15.50 7.21
N ASP A 132 22.65 16.64 7.14
CA ASP A 132 23.30 17.24 8.29
C ASP A 132 23.25 18.78 8.18
N ARG A 133 22.54 19.41 9.12
CA ARG A 133 22.40 20.87 9.16
C ARG A 133 23.71 21.63 9.34
N LYS A 134 24.73 21.03 9.97
CA LYS A 134 26.04 21.68 10.15
C LYS A 134 26.84 21.66 8.86
N ARG A 135 26.71 20.58 8.08
CA ARG A 135 27.38 20.44 6.77
C ARG A 135 26.66 21.19 5.65
N LYS A 136 25.32 21.20 5.66
CA LYS A 136 24.47 21.84 4.64
C LYS A 136 23.41 22.74 5.28
N PRO A 137 23.79 23.88 5.92
CA PRO A 137 22.85 24.72 6.64
C PRO A 137 21.82 25.40 5.72
N SER A 138 22.18 25.74 4.49
CA SER A 138 21.26 26.41 3.55
C SER A 138 20.10 25.53 3.09
N SER A 139 20.25 24.20 3.12
CA SER A 139 19.21 23.27 2.65
C SER A 139 18.63 22.35 3.73
N CYS A 140 19.41 22.02 4.78
CA CYS A 140 19.04 21.00 5.77
C CYS A 140 18.78 21.55 7.18
N ASP A 141 18.94 22.86 7.43
CA ASP A 141 18.65 23.46 8.74
C ASP A 141 17.14 23.51 9.06
N ALA A 142 16.31 23.44 8.03
CA ALA A 142 14.87 23.20 8.10
C ALA A 142 14.45 22.20 7.00
N MET A 143 13.21 21.72 7.04
CA MET A 143 12.65 20.86 5.98
C MET A 143 12.28 21.71 4.76
N ASN A 144 13.30 22.09 3.98
CA ASN A 144 13.14 22.83 2.74
C ASN A 144 13.06 21.87 1.55
N ALA A 145 12.20 22.20 0.59
CA ALA A 145 12.24 21.60 -0.72
C ALA A 145 11.76 22.64 -1.75
N ASP A 146 12.59 22.90 -2.76
CA ASP A 146 12.41 24.02 -3.69
C ASP A 146 12.21 25.36 -2.94
N ASP A 147 11.24 26.18 -3.32
CA ASP A 147 10.89 27.44 -2.64
C ASP A 147 10.03 27.25 -1.37
N TRP A 148 9.76 26.01 -0.96
CA TRP A 148 8.86 25.70 0.16
C TRP A 148 9.60 25.25 1.42
N MET A 149 9.16 25.77 2.56
CA MET A 149 9.56 25.32 3.90
C MET A 149 8.40 24.60 4.58
N TYR A 150 8.62 23.36 5.01
CA TYR A 150 7.60 22.53 5.64
C TYR A 150 7.74 22.50 7.17
N LEU A 151 6.64 22.80 7.86
CA LEU A 151 6.58 22.75 9.33
C LEU A 151 6.25 21.33 9.84
N CYS A 152 6.93 20.91 10.89
CA CYS A 152 6.74 19.61 11.52
C CYS A 152 5.52 19.61 12.44
N ALA A 153 4.60 18.66 12.25
CA ALA A 153 3.40 18.53 13.09
C ALA A 153 3.71 18.13 14.55
N SER A 154 4.91 17.62 14.83
CA SER A 154 5.35 17.28 16.20
C SER A 154 5.68 18.49 17.05
N HIS A 155 5.66 19.69 16.46
CA HIS A 155 6.01 20.95 17.09
C HIS A 155 4.90 21.98 16.87
N GLY A 156 4.82 22.98 17.74
CA GLY A 156 4.02 24.18 17.46
C GLY A 156 4.66 25.03 16.36
N GLU A 157 3.91 25.96 15.78
CA GLU A 157 4.36 26.82 14.66
C GLU A 157 5.67 27.57 14.94
N GLU A 158 6.00 27.77 16.22
CA GLU A 158 7.17 28.54 16.65
C GLU A 158 8.46 27.73 16.75
N LYS A 159 8.39 26.40 16.58
CA LYS A 159 9.56 25.50 16.68
C LYS A 159 9.75 24.72 15.39
N GLN A 160 10.79 25.09 14.66
CA GLN A 160 11.25 24.38 13.48
C GLN A 160 12.28 23.33 13.89
N CYS A 161 12.19 22.14 13.30
CA CYS A 161 13.23 21.12 13.41
C CYS A 161 14.02 21.06 12.11
N CYS A 162 15.26 20.58 12.19
CA CYS A 162 16.07 20.40 10.99
C CYS A 162 15.52 19.28 10.09
N ALA A 163 15.99 19.20 8.85
CA ALA A 163 15.43 18.28 7.86
C ALA A 163 15.46 16.81 8.34
N ILE A 164 16.60 16.33 8.85
CA ILE A 164 16.68 14.94 9.31
C ILE A 164 15.75 14.65 10.51
N ASP A 165 15.61 15.60 11.44
CA ASP A 165 14.65 15.48 12.55
C ASP A 165 13.21 15.46 12.05
N TYR A 166 12.87 16.30 11.05
CA TYR A 166 11.56 16.29 10.41
C TYR A 166 11.25 14.92 9.80
N ILE A 167 12.22 14.33 9.10
CA ILE A 167 12.08 13.02 8.45
C ILE A 167 11.79 11.95 9.51
N ILE A 168 12.60 11.89 10.57
CA ILE A 168 12.42 10.94 11.68
C ILE A 168 11.05 11.12 12.33
N HIS A 169 10.70 12.35 12.73
CA HIS A 169 9.40 12.64 13.34
C HIS A 169 8.22 12.29 12.44
N THR A 170 8.35 12.49 11.12
CA THR A 170 7.31 12.17 10.16
C THR A 170 7.12 10.65 10.03
N LEU A 171 8.21 9.88 9.94
CA LEU A 171 8.15 8.42 9.85
C LEU A 171 7.64 7.80 11.15
N ASP A 172 8.12 8.26 12.30
CA ASP A 172 7.68 7.78 13.61
C ASP A 172 6.20 8.11 13.86
N GLY A 173 5.80 9.36 13.58
CA GLY A 173 4.41 9.80 13.73
C GLY A 173 3.46 9.08 12.78
N THR A 174 3.89 8.80 11.56
CA THR A 174 3.10 8.04 10.58
C THR A 174 2.98 6.57 10.99
N THR A 175 4.09 5.96 11.44
CA THR A 175 4.10 4.59 11.96
C THR A 175 3.16 4.47 13.17
N ALA A 176 3.24 5.41 14.11
CA ALA A 176 2.37 5.42 15.29
C ALA A 176 0.88 5.58 14.90
N LEU A 177 0.57 6.47 13.95
CA LEU A 177 -0.78 6.69 13.46
C LEU A 177 -1.35 5.43 12.80
N LEU A 178 -0.61 4.82 11.86
CA LEU A 178 -1.04 3.62 11.14
C LEU A 178 -1.18 2.41 12.08
N ASN A 179 -0.48 2.39 13.22
CA ASN A 179 -0.61 1.32 14.24
C ASN A 179 -1.61 1.67 15.36
N SER A 180 -2.27 2.83 15.32
CA SER A 180 -3.17 3.25 16.38
C SER A 180 -4.53 2.56 16.27
N HIS A 181 -4.89 1.73 17.24
CA HIS A 181 -6.22 1.10 17.32
C HIS A 181 -7.39 2.11 17.40
N ARG A 182 -7.10 3.38 17.74
CA ARG A 182 -8.10 4.45 17.76
C ARG A 182 -8.49 4.89 16.35
N HIS A 183 -7.52 4.93 15.43
CA HIS A 183 -7.71 5.40 14.06
C HIS A 183 -7.86 4.23 13.09
N PHE A 184 -7.18 3.12 13.32
CA PHE A 184 -7.23 1.89 12.53
C PHE A 184 -7.50 0.71 13.49
N PRO A 185 -8.77 0.51 13.90
CA PRO A 185 -9.14 -0.51 14.90
C PRO A 185 -9.00 -1.94 14.37
N SER A 186 -9.05 -2.12 13.05
CA SER A 186 -8.83 -3.39 12.37
C SER A 186 -7.86 -3.18 11.21
N ARG A 187 -7.26 -4.29 10.78
CA ARG A 187 -6.44 -4.37 9.57
C ARG A 187 -7.15 -5.01 8.39
N THR A 188 -8.30 -5.65 8.61
CA THR A 188 -9.17 -6.20 7.56
C THR A 188 -10.36 -5.30 7.24
N TYR A 189 -10.47 -4.17 7.93
CA TYR A 189 -11.53 -3.21 7.73
C TYR A 189 -11.04 -1.80 8.06
N ILE A 190 -11.21 -0.87 7.12
CA ILE A 190 -10.83 0.53 7.29
C ILE A 190 -12.10 1.37 7.41
N PRO A 191 -12.32 2.04 8.57
CA PRO A 191 -13.45 2.95 8.71
C PRO A 191 -13.33 4.13 7.73
N THR A 192 -14.44 4.58 7.14
CA THR A 192 -14.47 5.74 6.23
C THR A 192 -13.88 7.00 6.85
N THR A 193 -14.09 7.20 8.16
CA THR A 193 -13.51 8.33 8.89
C THR A 193 -11.97 8.31 8.89
N SER A 194 -11.35 7.14 8.74
CA SER A 194 -9.90 6.96 8.76
C SER A 194 -9.26 7.27 7.40
N LEU A 195 -10.00 7.18 6.30
CA LEU A 195 -9.52 7.44 4.94
C LEU A 195 -8.94 8.85 4.77
N ARG A 196 -9.46 9.84 5.51
CA ARG A 196 -8.93 11.21 5.53
C ARG A 196 -7.42 11.27 5.88
N HIS A 197 -6.91 10.26 6.59
CA HIS A 197 -5.51 10.21 6.98
C HIS A 197 -4.59 9.81 5.83
N PHE A 198 -5.07 9.09 4.80
CA PHE A 198 -4.24 8.63 3.68
C PHE A 198 -3.61 9.79 2.94
N GLY A 199 -4.40 10.75 2.46
CA GLY A 199 -3.85 11.93 1.78
C GLY A 199 -2.92 12.76 2.66
N SER A 200 -3.20 12.87 3.96
CA SER A 200 -2.30 13.57 4.90
C SER A 200 -0.99 12.84 5.13
N ILE A 201 -0.98 11.51 5.10
CA ILE A 201 0.24 10.70 5.17
C ILE A 201 1.02 10.86 3.87
N SER A 202 0.37 10.67 2.72
CA SER A 202 1.00 10.78 1.39
C SER A 202 1.67 12.13 1.18
N ARG A 203 1.00 13.26 1.49
CA ARG A 203 1.61 14.60 1.42
C ARG A 203 2.83 14.78 2.32
N ARG A 204 2.90 14.07 3.46
CA ARG A 204 4.04 14.19 4.37
C ARG A 204 5.22 13.35 3.91
N LEU A 205 4.94 12.16 3.37
CA LEU A 205 5.95 11.28 2.76
C LEU A 205 6.53 11.90 1.48
N SER A 206 5.71 12.52 0.63
CA SER A 206 6.18 13.18 -0.61
C SER A 206 7.27 14.22 -0.30
N ARG A 207 7.06 15.06 0.72
CA ARG A 207 8.06 16.06 1.16
C ARG A 207 9.42 15.45 1.46
N ILE A 208 9.46 14.25 2.03
CA ILE A 208 10.73 13.54 2.30
C ILE A 208 11.42 13.17 1.00
N PHE A 209 10.67 12.63 0.03
CA PHE A 209 11.20 12.30 -1.29
C PHE A 209 11.70 13.52 -2.04
N VAL A 210 10.92 14.62 -2.06
CA VAL A 210 11.34 15.87 -2.72
C VAL A 210 12.61 16.42 -2.08
N HIS A 211 12.67 16.48 -0.73
CA HIS A 211 13.88 16.93 -0.04
C HIS A 211 15.10 16.06 -0.37
N ALA A 212 14.93 14.72 -0.37
CA ALA A 212 15.99 13.80 -0.73
C ALA A 212 16.44 14.00 -2.19
N HIS A 213 15.51 14.16 -3.12
CA HIS A 213 15.79 14.39 -4.54
C HIS A 213 16.54 15.70 -4.79
N GLU A 214 16.11 16.80 -4.17
CA GLU A 214 16.65 18.15 -4.39
C GLU A 214 17.99 18.39 -3.69
N HIS A 215 18.22 17.77 -2.52
CA HIS A 215 19.37 18.12 -1.67
C HIS A 215 20.33 16.95 -1.38
N HIS A 216 19.90 15.73 -1.67
CA HIS A 216 20.63 14.48 -1.46
C HIS A 216 20.46 13.53 -2.66
N ARG A 217 20.62 14.09 -3.87
CA ARG A 217 20.36 13.43 -5.15
C ARG A 217 21.03 12.07 -5.29
N ASP A 218 22.28 11.97 -4.86
CA ASP A 218 23.09 10.76 -4.83
C ASP A 218 22.48 9.66 -3.93
N VAL A 219 22.03 10.04 -2.74
CA VAL A 219 21.33 9.14 -1.81
C VAL A 219 20.00 8.69 -2.39
N PHE A 220 19.24 9.63 -2.96
CA PHE A 220 17.95 9.35 -3.58
C PHE A 220 18.11 8.34 -4.72
N GLU A 221 19.00 8.61 -5.68
CA GLU A 221 19.23 7.73 -6.83
C GLU A 221 19.73 6.34 -6.41
N ALA A 222 20.64 6.26 -5.44
CA ALA A 222 21.14 4.98 -4.94
C ALA A 222 20.04 4.16 -4.25
N CYS A 223 19.25 4.78 -3.37
CA CYS A 223 18.18 4.08 -2.67
C CYS A 223 17.03 3.69 -3.62
N GLU A 224 16.71 4.54 -4.59
CA GLU A 224 15.67 4.26 -5.58
C GLU A 224 16.09 3.14 -6.54
N ALA A 225 17.35 3.13 -6.99
CA ALA A 225 17.90 2.06 -7.80
C ALA A 225 17.91 0.71 -7.08
N GLU A 226 17.94 0.68 -5.75
CA GLU A 226 17.89 -0.55 -4.95
C GLU A 226 16.45 -1.01 -4.66
N THR A 227 15.51 -0.08 -4.45
CA THR A 227 14.22 -0.40 -3.81
C THR A 227 12.98 -0.03 -4.61
N SER A 228 13.10 0.87 -5.59
CA SER A 228 11.98 1.52 -6.28
C SER A 228 10.92 2.11 -5.34
N LEU A 229 11.32 2.53 -4.14
CA LEU A 229 10.38 2.98 -3.11
C LEU A 229 9.60 4.21 -3.55
N TYR A 230 10.26 5.20 -4.16
CA TYR A 230 9.60 6.40 -4.67
C TYR A 230 8.68 6.06 -5.84
N ALA A 231 9.12 5.25 -6.81
CA ALA A 231 8.28 4.82 -7.93
C ALA A 231 7.01 4.10 -7.44
N ARG A 232 7.12 3.21 -6.45
CA ARG A 232 5.96 2.56 -5.82
C ARG A 232 5.06 3.55 -5.12
N PHE A 233 5.62 4.50 -4.38
CA PHE A 233 4.85 5.54 -3.72
C PHE A 233 4.08 6.41 -4.73
N LEU A 234 4.74 6.87 -5.79
CA LEU A 234 4.14 7.70 -6.83
C LEU A 234 3.02 6.95 -7.55
N THR A 235 3.27 5.70 -7.93
CA THR A 235 2.27 4.86 -8.60
C THR A 235 1.09 4.58 -7.68
N LEU A 236 1.30 4.35 -6.37
CA LEU A 236 0.22 4.20 -5.39
C LEU A 236 -0.63 5.46 -5.29
N VAL A 237 0.01 6.62 -5.20
CA VAL A 237 -0.71 7.90 -5.10
C VAL A 237 -1.55 8.16 -6.36
N GLN A 238 -1.00 7.86 -7.54
CA GLN A 238 -1.68 8.00 -8.83
C GLN A 238 -2.84 7.01 -8.99
N ALA A 239 -2.60 5.72 -8.71
CA ALA A 239 -3.58 4.66 -8.93
C ALA A 239 -4.82 4.80 -8.03
N TYR A 240 -4.66 5.36 -6.83
CA TYR A 240 -5.74 5.48 -5.84
C TYR A 240 -6.10 6.93 -5.46
N ASP A 241 -5.67 7.91 -6.28
CA ASP A 241 -5.97 9.35 -6.12
C ASP A 241 -5.80 9.86 -4.68
N LEU A 242 -4.66 9.52 -4.05
CA LEU A 242 -4.46 9.83 -2.62
C LEU A 242 -4.24 11.33 -2.39
N VAL A 243 -3.60 12.01 -3.35
CA VAL A 243 -3.33 13.46 -3.37
C VAL A 243 -3.22 13.95 -4.82
N ALA A 244 -3.50 15.23 -5.05
CA ALA A 244 -3.30 15.85 -6.36
C ALA A 244 -1.82 15.78 -6.77
N LEU A 245 -1.54 15.39 -8.02
CA LEU A 245 -0.17 15.22 -8.53
C LEU A 245 0.61 16.53 -8.57
N ASP A 246 -0.07 17.66 -8.74
CA ASP A 246 0.55 19.00 -8.70
C ASP A 246 1.14 19.34 -7.31
N SER A 247 0.86 18.52 -6.29
CA SER A 247 1.35 18.69 -4.92
C SER A 247 2.47 17.70 -4.53
N LEU A 248 2.97 16.92 -5.47
CA LEU A 248 4.00 15.88 -5.27
C LEU A 248 5.38 16.30 -5.75
#